data_AF-A0A1Y3WQV4-F1
#
_entry.id   AF-A0A1Y3WQV4-F1
#
_cell.length_a   1.000
_cell.length_b   1.000
_cell.length_c   1.000
_cell.angle_alpha   90.00
_cell.angle_beta   90.00
_cell.angle_gamma   90.00
#
_symmetry.space_group_name_H-M   'P 1'
#
loop_
_entity.id
_entity.type
_entity.pdbx_description
1 polymer ?
#
loop_
_entity_poly.entity_id
_entity_poly.type
_entity_poly.pdbx_seq_one_letter_code
_entity_poly.pdbx_strand_id
1 'polypeptide(L)'
;MRRFLTTMLLAATCAGASAQTQTANRGQRLNPDDYIFPVQQASRLFSANFGELRPGHFHAGVDIKTDGEEGHPLVAVADGYVSRMTVSAGGYGRALYLTLRNGTTAVYGHLQRFRKDLEECLRSERYARRANGVDLWFEPDRWPVHQGDVIGYAGNSGSSMGPHLHYEIRDTPTQRLHNPVRERIVRPEDNLPPRILRIHYVEVDTLDGVPVRSPAESYAVVRDADGRYRLTRGEPVEVGRRGYFILETSDRRNGVYNTFGVWRVEARCDDQPYFEYRMDGFTHDLSRCCDAVSCYPLKIGSRNEVIRLAQLAGAPDLFYPRMAERGVVRCEPGASRRIRIEVEDDSGNRSSIEFPIVGRREEFRAEVDSAAVALFPGRNSLVRIGDEAVARIQKGSLYEPLFVHPRRLDQPQSRAGVIVLSPVYRFLEASTPLYSPALVTIRTQVPPRLRLHAVLAGRGSKGGLYHVGGTYSNGAVTAVTRTTGDLLVVADTLPPTIRPLFTDGASLSSAAELRFRTSDNFSGIASWTLLIDGEWVPCDRFPMKGTLVHRFDRPAAHRRHTYELTVRDASGNSARHSGSFVR
;
A
#
# COMPACT_ATOMS: atom_id res chain seq x y z
N MET A 1 -66.26 22.31 13.95
CA MET A 1 -67.42 21.94 13.10
C MET A 1 -66.93 21.54 11.71
N ARG A 2 -67.33 20.34 11.27
CA ARG A 2 -67.47 19.84 9.87
C ARG A 2 -66.30 20.09 8.89
N ARG A 3 -65.41 19.12 8.62
CA ARG A 3 -65.55 17.98 7.68
C ARG A 3 -66.17 18.36 6.32
N PHE A 4 -65.37 18.26 5.25
CA PHE A 4 -65.75 17.51 4.05
C PHE A 4 -64.55 16.76 3.47
N LEU A 5 -64.81 15.50 3.14
CA LEU A 5 -63.96 14.49 2.55
C LEU A 5 -64.19 14.52 1.04
N THR A 6 -63.16 14.35 0.21
CA THR A 6 -63.34 13.63 -1.06
C THR A 6 -62.01 12.98 -1.48
N THR A 7 -62.10 11.67 -1.66
CA THR A 7 -61.06 10.75 -2.11
C THR A 7 -61.22 10.52 -3.60
N MET A 8 -60.15 10.52 -4.41
CA MET A 8 -59.99 9.55 -5.50
C MET A 8 -58.54 9.49 -6.02
N LEU A 9 -58.07 8.25 -6.17
CA LEU A 9 -56.79 7.80 -6.74
C LEU A 9 -56.65 8.16 -8.24
N LEU A 10 -55.42 8.42 -8.70
CA LEU A 10 -54.87 7.73 -9.87
C LEU A 10 -53.32 7.79 -9.92
N ALA A 11 -52.75 6.77 -10.54
CA ALA A 11 -51.38 6.27 -10.45
C ALA A 11 -50.33 7.00 -11.32
N ALA A 12 -49.06 6.59 -11.10
CA ALA A 12 -47.85 6.79 -11.93
C ALA A 12 -47.21 8.20 -11.81
N THR A 13 -45.90 8.40 -11.62
CA THR A 13 -44.72 7.64 -12.06
C THR A 13 -43.55 7.89 -11.10
N CYS A 14 -42.94 6.80 -10.60
CA CYS A 14 -41.60 6.81 -10.01
C CYS A 14 -40.56 6.88 -11.13
N ALA A 15 -40.15 8.08 -11.52
CA ALA A 15 -38.99 8.28 -12.38
C ALA A 15 -38.38 9.65 -12.07
N GLY A 16 -37.39 9.70 -11.18
CA GLY A 16 -36.73 10.97 -10.85
C GLY A 16 -35.61 10.90 -9.82
N ALA A 17 -35.58 9.87 -8.97
CA ALA A 17 -34.58 9.78 -7.90
C ALA A 17 -33.28 9.05 -8.28
N SER A 18 -33.15 8.49 -9.49
CA SER A 18 -31.96 7.73 -9.92
C SER A 18 -30.97 8.52 -10.78
N ALA A 19 -31.29 9.74 -11.20
CA ALA A 19 -30.44 10.53 -12.10
C ALA A 19 -29.43 11.45 -11.37
N GLN A 20 -29.63 11.74 -10.08
CA GLN A 20 -28.75 12.67 -9.33
C GLN A 20 -27.58 12.00 -8.60
N THR A 21 -27.54 10.66 -8.53
CA THR A 21 -26.42 9.92 -7.91
C THR A 21 -25.37 9.45 -8.91
N GLN A 22 -25.58 9.63 -10.22
CA GLN A 22 -24.60 9.25 -11.26
C GLN A 22 -23.65 10.39 -11.67
N THR A 23 -23.91 11.64 -11.28
CA THR A 23 -23.08 12.79 -11.66
C THR A 23 -21.86 13.02 -10.76
N ALA A 24 -21.79 12.39 -9.57
CA ALA A 24 -20.66 12.55 -8.65
C ALA A 24 -19.40 11.76 -9.03
N ASN A 25 -19.46 10.90 -10.07
CA ASN A 25 -18.38 9.98 -10.42
C ASN A 25 -17.74 10.25 -11.80
N ARG A 26 -18.11 11.34 -12.48
CA ARG A 26 -17.35 11.84 -13.64
C ARG A 26 -16.29 12.81 -13.11
N GLY A 27 -15.14 12.26 -12.73
CA GLY A 27 -13.95 13.06 -12.39
C GLY A 27 -13.57 14.02 -13.52
N GLN A 28 -12.73 15.00 -13.20
CA GLN A 28 -12.21 15.95 -14.17
C GLN A 28 -11.71 15.22 -15.43
N ARG A 29 -12.20 15.62 -16.61
CA ARG A 29 -11.66 15.11 -17.88
C ARG A 29 -10.35 15.82 -18.17
N LEU A 30 -9.25 15.07 -18.17
CA LEU A 30 -7.92 15.60 -18.41
C LEU A 30 -7.63 15.72 -19.91
N ASN A 31 -6.96 16.80 -20.32
CA ASN A 31 -6.36 16.89 -21.64
C ASN A 31 -4.88 16.50 -21.54
N PRO A 32 -4.46 15.35 -22.09
CA PRO A 32 -3.07 14.88 -21.95
C PRO A 32 -2.05 15.81 -22.62
N ASP A 33 -2.46 16.63 -23.59
CA ASP A 33 -1.57 17.55 -24.28
C ASP A 33 -1.25 18.81 -23.44
N ASP A 34 -1.91 18.98 -22.29
CA ASP A 34 -1.55 20.02 -21.31
C ASP A 34 -0.26 19.68 -20.55
N TYR A 35 0.25 18.44 -20.67
CA TYR A 35 1.36 17.93 -19.85
C TYR A 35 2.57 17.54 -20.72
N ILE A 36 3.75 17.93 -20.27
CA ILE A 36 5.02 17.38 -20.78
C ILE A 36 5.51 16.23 -19.91
N PHE A 37 6.49 15.47 -20.41
CA PHE A 37 7.12 14.38 -19.66
C PHE A 37 7.95 14.94 -18.48
N PRO A 38 7.81 14.42 -17.25
CA PRO A 38 8.35 15.05 -16.03
C PRO A 38 9.86 14.90 -15.82
N VAL A 39 10.54 14.01 -16.54
CA VAL A 39 11.97 13.72 -16.35
C VAL A 39 12.76 14.07 -17.62
N GLN A 40 13.74 14.95 -17.50
CA GLN A 40 14.68 15.21 -18.59
C GLN A 40 15.78 14.15 -18.63
N GLN A 41 16.28 13.86 -19.84
CA GLN A 41 17.45 13.00 -20.06
C GLN A 41 17.29 11.56 -19.52
N ALA A 42 16.08 11.00 -19.51
CA ALA A 42 15.83 9.62 -19.09
C ALA A 42 15.28 8.78 -20.24
N SER A 43 15.56 7.47 -20.22
CA SER A 43 15.15 6.50 -21.25
C SER A 43 13.65 6.24 -21.33
N ARG A 44 12.82 6.93 -20.53
CA ARG A 44 11.35 6.78 -20.45
C ARG A 44 10.90 5.35 -20.14
N LEU A 45 11.70 4.64 -19.35
CA LEU A 45 11.37 3.31 -18.86
C LEU A 45 10.67 3.38 -17.50
N PHE A 46 9.97 2.31 -17.14
CA PHE A 46 9.14 2.26 -15.93
C PHE A 46 9.51 1.09 -15.02
N SER A 47 9.39 1.27 -13.72
CA SER A 47 9.57 0.21 -12.72
C SER A 47 8.29 -0.22 -12.03
N ALA A 48 7.23 0.59 -12.11
CA ALA A 48 5.89 0.27 -11.62
C ALA A 48 4.82 1.12 -12.31
N ASN A 49 3.59 0.63 -12.38
CA ASN A 49 2.43 1.34 -12.91
C ASN A 49 1.38 1.67 -11.83
N PHE A 50 0.36 2.42 -12.22
CA PHE A 50 -0.68 2.87 -11.33
C PHE A 50 -1.59 1.72 -10.91
N GLY A 51 -1.88 1.63 -9.61
CA GLY A 51 -2.86 0.69 -9.07
C GLY A 51 -2.35 -0.73 -8.86
N GLU A 52 -1.04 -0.98 -8.99
CA GLU A 52 -0.44 -2.25 -8.61
C GLU A 52 -0.85 -2.68 -7.21
N LEU A 53 -1.22 -3.96 -7.06
CA LEU A 53 -1.52 -4.58 -5.78
C LEU A 53 -0.24 -4.78 -4.94
N ARG A 54 0.07 -3.80 -4.07
CA ARG A 54 1.15 -3.87 -3.07
C ARG A 54 0.59 -4.27 -1.69
N PRO A 55 1.43 -4.80 -0.78
CA PRO A 55 0.98 -5.12 0.57
C PRO A 55 0.33 -3.92 1.26
N GLY A 56 -0.98 -4.00 1.52
CA GLY A 56 -1.76 -3.03 2.27
C GLY A 56 -2.03 -1.68 1.60
N HIS A 57 -1.68 -1.51 0.32
CA HIS A 57 -2.03 -0.31 -0.47
C HIS A 57 -1.96 -0.58 -1.99
N PHE A 58 -2.75 0.13 -2.77
CA PHE A 58 -2.54 0.32 -4.21
C PHE A 58 -1.39 1.29 -4.46
N HIS A 59 -0.58 1.05 -5.49
CA HIS A 59 0.40 2.02 -5.94
C HIS A 59 -0.30 3.28 -6.51
N ALA A 60 0.02 4.47 -5.95
CA ALA A 60 -0.71 5.72 -6.22
C ALA A 60 -0.26 6.47 -7.49
N GLY A 61 0.78 6.00 -8.17
CA GLY A 61 1.38 6.70 -9.29
C GLY A 61 2.07 5.76 -10.27
N VAL A 62 2.97 6.31 -11.08
CA VAL A 62 3.91 5.55 -11.90
C VAL A 62 5.32 5.77 -11.40
N ASP A 63 6.15 4.73 -11.44
CA ASP A 63 7.56 4.84 -11.10
C ASP A 63 8.37 4.91 -12.41
N ILE A 64 8.87 6.10 -12.75
CA ILE A 64 9.68 6.38 -13.94
C ILE A 64 11.15 6.15 -13.60
N LYS A 65 11.80 5.22 -14.29
CA LYS A 65 13.22 4.93 -14.09
C LYS A 65 14.07 6.12 -14.51
N THR A 66 15.15 6.32 -13.76
CA THR A 66 16.22 7.28 -14.07
C THR A 66 17.51 6.56 -14.38
N ASP A 67 17.41 5.48 -15.17
CA ASP A 67 18.53 4.70 -15.71
C ASP A 67 19.56 4.21 -14.67
N GLY A 68 19.12 4.06 -13.42
CA GLY A 68 19.96 3.63 -12.29
C GLY A 68 20.72 4.76 -11.60
N GLU A 69 20.48 6.01 -11.99
CA GLU A 69 21.20 7.19 -11.52
C GLU A 69 20.28 8.19 -10.80
N GLU A 70 20.83 8.90 -9.82
CA GLU A 70 20.18 10.07 -9.21
C GLU A 70 20.65 11.34 -9.94
N GLY A 71 19.88 12.43 -9.87
CA GLY A 71 20.30 13.74 -10.36
C GLY A 71 19.72 14.15 -11.72
N HIS A 72 18.89 13.33 -12.35
CA HIS A 72 18.16 13.73 -13.56
C HIS A 72 17.25 14.94 -13.27
N PRO A 73 17.25 16.00 -14.10
CA PRO A 73 16.37 17.14 -13.89
C PRO A 73 14.90 16.75 -13.98
N LEU A 74 14.13 17.18 -12.99
CA LEU A 74 12.67 17.07 -12.97
C LEU A 74 12.08 18.42 -13.34
N VAL A 75 11.08 18.41 -14.22
CA VAL A 75 10.44 19.63 -14.71
C VAL A 75 8.99 19.74 -14.31
N ALA A 76 8.49 20.98 -14.20
CA ALA A 76 7.07 21.22 -14.09
C ALA A 76 6.36 20.76 -15.38
N VAL A 77 5.47 19.79 -15.23
CA VAL A 77 4.71 19.20 -16.35
C VAL A 77 3.73 20.17 -17.02
N ALA A 78 3.32 21.22 -16.30
CA ALA A 78 2.44 22.28 -16.79
C ALA A 78 2.62 23.54 -15.92
N ASP A 79 2.04 24.66 -16.34
CA ASP A 79 2.03 25.91 -15.56
C ASP A 79 1.29 25.76 -14.23
N GLY A 80 1.83 26.36 -13.18
CA GLY A 80 1.24 26.32 -11.85
C GLY A 80 2.11 26.96 -10.79
N TYR A 81 2.04 26.42 -9.58
CA TYR A 81 2.90 26.81 -8.46
C TYR A 81 3.20 25.63 -7.55
N VAL A 82 4.32 25.68 -6.83
CA VAL A 82 4.62 24.71 -5.76
C VAL A 82 3.69 24.97 -4.58
N SER A 83 2.76 24.05 -4.34
CA SER A 83 1.76 24.16 -3.27
C SER A 83 2.16 23.43 -1.99
N ARG A 84 3.03 22.41 -2.10
CA ARG A 84 3.54 21.68 -0.94
C ARG A 84 4.94 21.13 -1.17
N MET A 85 5.76 21.16 -0.13
CA MET A 85 7.09 20.56 -0.08
C MET A 85 7.24 19.73 1.19
N THR A 86 7.59 18.46 1.05
CA THR A 86 7.73 17.54 2.18
C THR A 86 9.10 16.85 2.17
N VAL A 87 9.64 16.62 3.36
CA VAL A 87 10.83 15.81 3.61
C VAL A 87 10.52 14.85 4.75
N SER A 88 10.56 13.55 4.47
CA SER A 88 10.37 12.50 5.47
C SER A 88 11.38 11.37 5.27
N ALA A 89 11.62 10.58 6.32
CA ALA A 89 12.53 9.42 6.22
C ALA A 89 11.93 8.24 5.46
N GLY A 90 10.60 8.10 5.44
CA GLY A 90 9.87 7.08 4.69
C GLY A 90 8.87 7.69 3.71
N GLY A 91 7.99 6.86 3.14
CA GLY A 91 7.02 7.31 2.15
C GLY A 91 7.72 7.89 0.92
N TYR A 92 7.23 9.03 0.41
CA TYR A 92 7.83 9.71 -0.74
C TYR A 92 9.22 10.30 -0.49
N GLY A 93 9.72 10.33 0.75
CA GLY A 93 11.01 10.94 1.04
C GLY A 93 10.97 12.46 0.88
N ARG A 94 11.76 12.99 -0.04
CA ARG A 94 11.66 14.37 -0.52
C ARG A 94 10.63 14.42 -1.64
N ALA A 95 9.58 15.23 -1.49
CA ALA A 95 8.56 15.37 -2.52
C ALA A 95 8.06 16.81 -2.70
N LEU A 96 7.67 17.11 -3.95
CA LEU A 96 7.04 18.37 -4.36
C LEU A 96 5.65 18.10 -4.91
N TYR A 97 4.74 19.01 -4.61
CA TYR A 97 3.38 19.05 -5.14
C TYR A 97 3.23 20.35 -5.90
N LEU A 98 2.83 20.26 -7.16
CA LEU A 98 2.52 21.41 -7.99
C LEU A 98 1.02 21.47 -8.19
N THR A 99 0.37 22.56 -7.76
CA THR A 99 -1.01 22.84 -8.15
C THR A 99 -0.99 23.54 -9.50
N LEU A 100 -1.60 22.91 -10.51
CA LEU A 100 -1.56 23.30 -11.91
C LEU A 100 -2.80 24.13 -12.26
N ARG A 101 -2.66 25.01 -13.27
CA ARG A 101 -3.75 25.90 -13.70
C ARG A 101 -4.97 25.17 -14.24
N ASN A 102 -4.79 23.94 -14.70
CA ASN A 102 -5.88 23.11 -15.19
C ASN A 102 -6.67 22.42 -14.06
N GLY A 103 -6.40 22.69 -12.78
CA GLY A 103 -7.17 22.12 -11.65
C GLY A 103 -6.68 20.77 -11.14
N THR A 104 -5.51 20.33 -11.61
CA THR A 104 -4.84 19.12 -11.11
C THR A 104 -3.63 19.43 -10.24
N THR A 105 -3.22 18.44 -9.45
CA THR A 105 -1.97 18.47 -8.69
C THR A 105 -1.03 17.39 -9.22
N ALA A 106 0.17 17.79 -9.66
CA ALA A 106 1.26 16.88 -10.00
C ALA A 106 2.16 16.64 -8.79
N VAL A 107 2.44 15.38 -8.47
CA VAL A 107 3.29 15.00 -7.32
C VAL A 107 4.56 14.33 -7.82
N TYR A 108 5.69 14.76 -7.28
CA TYR A 108 7.02 14.24 -7.59
C TYR A 108 7.63 13.72 -6.29
N GLY A 109 7.81 12.40 -6.18
CA GLY A 109 8.37 11.72 -5.03
C GLY A 109 9.80 11.20 -5.26
N HIS A 110 10.46 10.88 -4.15
CA HIS A 110 11.82 10.31 -4.08
C HIS A 110 12.94 11.22 -4.56
N LEU A 111 12.75 12.55 -4.55
CA LEU A 111 13.74 13.50 -5.04
C LEU A 111 15.07 13.41 -4.28
N GLN A 112 16.16 13.74 -4.98
CA GLN A 112 17.48 13.94 -4.37
C GLN A 112 17.56 15.33 -3.75
N ARG A 113 17.14 16.35 -4.51
CA ARG A 113 17.13 17.76 -4.11
C ARG A 113 16.09 18.54 -4.91
N PHE A 114 15.60 19.63 -4.33
CA PHE A 114 14.74 20.62 -4.97
C PHE A 114 15.56 21.65 -5.76
N ARG A 115 14.86 22.52 -6.49
CA ARG A 115 15.41 23.77 -7.04
C ARG A 115 16.10 24.59 -5.93
N LYS A 116 17.12 25.38 -6.28
CA LYS A 116 18.01 26.05 -5.33
C LYS A 116 17.28 26.90 -4.28
N ASP A 117 16.35 27.74 -4.70
CA ASP A 117 15.54 28.60 -3.83
C ASP A 117 14.63 27.80 -2.86
N LEU A 118 14.06 26.69 -3.32
CA LEU A 118 13.27 25.78 -2.49
C LEU A 118 14.14 25.03 -1.47
N GLU A 119 15.36 24.61 -1.84
CA GLU A 119 16.32 24.04 -0.88
C GLU A 119 16.76 25.07 0.17
N GLU A 120 16.95 26.33 -0.21
CA GLU A 120 17.27 27.41 0.72
C GLU A 120 16.12 27.63 1.71
N CYS A 121 14.87 27.66 1.22
CA CYS A 121 13.67 27.72 2.06
C CYS A 121 13.58 26.51 3.02
N LEU A 122 13.74 25.29 2.49
CA LEU A 122 13.74 24.05 3.27
C LEU A 122 14.76 24.11 4.41
N ARG A 123 15.99 24.51 4.09
CA ARG A 123 17.09 24.61 5.06
C ARG A 123 16.71 25.56 6.19
N SER A 124 16.26 26.77 5.86
CA SER A 124 15.84 27.76 6.86
C SER A 124 14.75 27.23 7.79
N GLU A 125 13.73 26.56 7.23
CA GLU A 125 12.66 25.94 8.01
C GLU A 125 13.15 24.82 8.93
N ARG A 126 14.06 23.96 8.45
CA ARG A 126 14.60 22.85 9.25
C ARG A 126 15.43 23.37 10.42
N TYR A 127 16.25 24.41 10.23
CA TYR A 127 17.00 25.03 11.32
C TYR A 127 16.08 25.75 12.32
N ALA A 128 15.10 26.51 11.84
CA ALA A 128 14.15 27.20 12.71
C ALA A 128 13.36 26.22 13.60
N ARG A 129 12.94 25.07 13.03
CA ARG A 129 12.17 24.04 13.74
C ARG A 129 13.02 23.00 14.47
N ARG A 130 14.34 22.98 14.21
CA ARG A 130 15.26 21.89 14.61
C ARG A 130 14.71 20.50 14.26
N ALA A 131 14.22 20.38 13.03
CA ALA A 131 13.49 19.20 12.56
C ALA A 131 14.15 18.55 11.34
N ASN A 132 14.31 17.22 11.39
CA ASN A 132 14.83 16.47 10.24
C ASN A 132 13.80 16.35 9.12
N GLY A 133 12.54 16.11 9.47
CA GLY A 133 11.43 16.10 8.52
C GLY A 133 10.57 17.36 8.66
N VAL A 134 10.06 17.85 7.54
CA VAL A 134 9.14 18.99 7.50
C VAL A 134 8.08 18.75 6.44
N ASP A 135 6.92 19.35 6.64
CA ASP A 135 5.81 19.38 5.70
C ASP A 135 5.32 20.83 5.59
N LEU A 136 5.55 21.44 4.43
CA LEU A 136 5.36 22.86 4.18
C LEU A 136 4.29 23.05 3.11
N TRP A 137 3.38 23.98 3.36
CA TRP A 137 2.30 24.37 2.44
C TRP A 137 2.48 25.82 2.03
N PHE A 138 2.19 26.12 0.77
CA PHE A 138 2.39 27.44 0.21
C PHE A 138 1.12 27.94 -0.47
N GLU A 139 0.84 29.22 -0.28
CA GLU A 139 -0.20 29.95 -0.99
C GLU A 139 0.11 30.03 -2.50
N PRO A 140 -0.93 30.22 -3.34
CA PRO A 140 -0.76 30.61 -4.73
C PRO A 140 0.25 31.76 -4.87
N ASP A 141 1.01 31.75 -5.97
CA ASP A 141 2.01 32.79 -6.33
C ASP A 141 3.30 32.85 -5.50
N ARG A 142 3.42 32.09 -4.40
CA ARG A 142 4.68 32.10 -3.62
C ARG A 142 5.85 31.51 -4.41
N TRP A 143 5.59 30.45 -5.16
CA TRP A 143 6.59 29.69 -5.93
C TRP A 143 6.03 29.31 -7.31
N PRO A 144 5.85 30.29 -8.22
CA PRO A 144 5.33 30.01 -9.55
C PRO A 144 6.31 29.13 -10.35
N VAL A 145 5.75 28.32 -11.23
CA VAL A 145 6.47 27.50 -12.20
C VAL A 145 5.78 27.56 -13.55
N HIS A 146 6.56 27.64 -14.61
CA HIS A 146 6.10 27.46 -15.99
C HIS A 146 6.40 26.04 -16.44
N GLN A 147 5.61 25.53 -17.38
CA GLN A 147 5.86 24.23 -18.00
C GLN A 147 7.30 24.16 -18.52
N GLY A 148 8.04 23.12 -18.11
CA GLY A 148 9.45 22.93 -18.47
C GLY A 148 10.47 23.48 -17.48
N ASP A 149 10.06 24.29 -16.49
CA ASP A 149 10.96 24.77 -15.44
C ASP A 149 11.52 23.61 -14.63
N VAL A 150 12.82 23.60 -14.38
CA VAL A 150 13.44 22.62 -13.48
C VAL A 150 13.01 22.91 -12.03
N ILE A 151 12.29 21.97 -11.43
CA ILE A 151 11.76 22.06 -10.06
C ILE A 151 12.61 21.30 -9.04
N GLY A 152 13.46 20.39 -9.50
CA GLY A 152 14.28 19.54 -8.66
C GLY A 152 14.99 18.46 -9.48
N TYR A 153 15.51 17.47 -8.78
CA TYR A 153 16.29 16.40 -9.38
C TYR A 153 15.88 15.05 -8.79
N ALA A 154 15.74 14.06 -9.65
CA ALA A 154 15.36 12.70 -9.29
C ALA A 154 16.36 12.10 -8.30
N GLY A 155 15.89 11.20 -7.44
CA GLY A 155 16.72 10.64 -6.39
C GLY A 155 16.30 9.25 -5.95
N ASN A 156 16.64 8.95 -4.70
CA ASN A 156 16.35 7.69 -4.04
C ASN A 156 16.06 7.90 -2.55
N SER A 157 15.33 8.98 -2.22
CA SER A 157 14.97 9.32 -0.84
C SER A 157 13.67 8.61 -0.41
N GLY A 158 13.47 8.46 0.92
CA GLY A 158 12.26 7.82 1.46
C GLY A 158 12.24 6.31 1.33
N SER A 159 11.05 5.75 1.10
CA SER A 159 10.80 4.31 0.93
C SER A 159 11.02 3.87 -0.52
N SER A 160 12.25 4.02 -1.01
CA SER A 160 12.63 3.70 -2.39
C SER A 160 13.77 2.67 -2.44
N MET A 161 13.63 1.66 -3.31
CA MET A 161 14.60 0.56 -3.47
C MET A 161 15.69 0.85 -4.51
N GLY A 162 15.55 1.90 -5.32
CA GLY A 162 16.51 2.29 -6.35
C GLY A 162 16.14 3.65 -6.97
N PRO A 163 17.06 4.32 -7.68
CA PRO A 163 16.78 5.63 -8.26
C PRO A 163 15.63 5.61 -9.28
N HIS A 164 14.61 6.43 -9.04
CA HIS A 164 13.46 6.64 -9.92
C HIS A 164 12.71 7.92 -9.51
N LEU A 165 11.79 8.38 -10.36
CA LEU A 165 10.76 9.34 -10.00
C LEU A 165 9.45 8.60 -9.72
N HIS A 166 8.87 8.78 -8.53
CA HIS A 166 7.47 8.47 -8.32
C HIS A 166 6.61 9.66 -8.77
N TYR A 167 5.70 9.45 -9.70
CA TYR A 167 4.91 10.51 -10.32
C TYR A 167 3.41 10.25 -10.24
N GLU A 168 2.66 11.26 -9.82
CA GLU A 168 1.21 11.20 -9.71
C GLU A 168 0.55 12.42 -10.34
N ILE A 169 -0.69 12.23 -10.80
CA ILE A 169 -1.63 13.29 -11.14
C ILE A 169 -2.88 13.10 -10.28
N ARG A 170 -3.33 14.18 -9.65
CA ARG A 170 -4.51 14.20 -8.79
C ARG A 170 -5.47 15.28 -9.24
N ASP A 171 -6.77 15.05 -9.09
CA ASP A 171 -7.75 16.13 -9.05
C ASP A 171 -7.48 16.98 -7.80
N THR A 172 -7.24 18.29 -7.94
CA THR A 172 -6.85 19.12 -6.79
C THR A 172 -7.94 19.19 -5.71
N PRO A 173 -9.22 19.45 -6.04
CA PRO A 173 -10.27 19.54 -5.02
C PRO A 173 -10.51 18.26 -4.22
N THR A 174 -10.54 17.10 -4.90
CA THR A 174 -10.92 15.81 -4.28
C THR A 174 -9.72 14.98 -3.85
N GLN A 175 -8.50 15.33 -4.31
CA GLN A 175 -7.30 14.50 -4.18
C GLN A 175 -7.43 13.10 -4.80
N ARG A 176 -8.41 12.91 -5.69
CA ARG A 176 -8.56 11.66 -6.43
C ARG A 176 -7.37 11.50 -7.38
N LEU A 177 -6.66 10.39 -7.24
CA LEU A 177 -5.56 10.01 -8.11
C LEU A 177 -6.11 9.56 -9.48
N HIS A 178 -5.44 9.97 -10.54
CA HIS A 178 -5.70 9.51 -11.90
C HIS A 178 -4.60 8.53 -12.32
N ASN A 179 -4.97 7.51 -13.11
CA ASN A 179 -4.00 6.65 -13.76
C ASN A 179 -3.30 7.42 -14.91
N PRO A 180 -2.02 7.85 -14.76
CA PRO A 180 -1.39 8.75 -15.74
C PRO A 180 -1.17 8.11 -17.12
N VAL A 181 -1.06 6.79 -17.17
CA VAL A 181 -0.91 6.04 -18.43
C VAL A 181 -2.26 5.96 -19.14
N ARG A 182 -3.33 5.59 -18.42
CA ARG A 182 -4.68 5.49 -18.98
C ARG A 182 -5.20 6.83 -19.50
N GLU A 183 -4.85 7.92 -18.81
CA GLU A 183 -5.16 9.31 -19.21
C GLU A 183 -4.25 9.81 -20.34
N ARG A 184 -3.26 9.03 -20.77
CA ARG A 184 -2.27 9.35 -21.82
C ARG A 184 -1.36 10.54 -21.52
N ILE A 185 -1.23 10.92 -20.25
CA ILE A 185 -0.26 11.92 -19.76
C ILE A 185 1.15 11.34 -19.86
N VAL A 186 1.27 10.05 -19.52
CA VAL A 186 2.49 9.27 -19.67
C VAL A 186 2.23 8.16 -20.69
N ARG A 187 3.17 7.93 -21.61
CA ARG A 187 2.99 7.02 -22.76
C ARG A 187 4.17 6.03 -22.83
N PRO A 188 4.17 4.98 -21.99
CA PRO A 188 5.19 3.93 -22.07
C PRO A 188 5.12 3.23 -23.44
N GLU A 189 6.26 2.80 -23.94
CA GLU A 189 6.28 1.86 -25.07
C GLU A 189 5.95 0.47 -24.54
N ASP A 190 4.84 -0.09 -25.01
CA ASP A 190 4.34 -1.36 -24.52
C ASP A 190 3.42 -2.06 -25.53
N ASN A 191 3.86 -3.20 -26.04
CA ASN A 191 3.10 -4.07 -26.93
C ASN A 191 2.96 -5.51 -26.40
N LEU A 192 3.27 -5.71 -25.11
CA LEU A 192 3.27 -7.03 -24.49
C LEU A 192 1.91 -7.27 -23.82
N PRO A 193 1.12 -8.29 -24.22
CA PRO A 193 -0.13 -8.56 -23.56
C PRO A 193 0.10 -9.16 -22.15
N PRO A 194 -0.79 -8.87 -21.17
CA PRO A 194 -0.73 -9.43 -19.83
C PRO A 194 -0.66 -10.95 -19.83
N ARG A 195 0.00 -11.55 -18.84
CA ARG A 195 0.12 -13.01 -18.73
C ARG A 195 -0.90 -13.56 -17.74
N ILE A 196 -1.80 -14.41 -18.23
CA ILE A 196 -2.67 -15.23 -17.39
C ILE A 196 -1.86 -16.43 -16.89
N LEU A 197 -1.76 -16.59 -15.57
CA LEU A 197 -0.89 -17.60 -14.94
C LEU A 197 -1.69 -18.77 -14.38
N ARG A 198 -2.78 -18.48 -13.67
CA ARG A 198 -3.67 -19.48 -13.09
C ARG A 198 -5.10 -18.96 -13.01
N ILE A 199 -6.03 -19.90 -13.06
CA ILE A 199 -7.43 -19.68 -12.68
C ILE A 199 -7.69 -20.49 -11.43
N HIS A 200 -8.38 -19.90 -10.46
CA HIS A 200 -8.89 -20.63 -9.31
C HIS A 200 -10.40 -20.51 -9.24
N TYR A 201 -11.04 -21.51 -8.63
CA TYR A 201 -12.46 -21.51 -8.35
C TYR A 201 -12.70 -21.77 -6.85
N VAL A 202 -13.65 -21.05 -6.28
CA VAL A 202 -14.05 -21.17 -4.88
C VAL A 202 -15.57 -21.20 -4.82
N GLU A 203 -16.11 -22.22 -4.15
CA GLU A 203 -17.54 -22.27 -3.81
C GLU A 203 -17.81 -21.45 -2.55
N VAL A 204 -19.02 -20.89 -2.48
CA VAL A 204 -19.46 -20.06 -1.37
C VAL A 204 -20.79 -20.56 -0.84
N ASP A 205 -20.79 -20.89 0.45
CA ASP A 205 -21.99 -21.15 1.23
C ASP A 205 -22.16 -20.06 2.30
N THR A 206 -23.26 -20.09 3.05
CA THR A 206 -23.56 -19.10 4.09
C THR A 206 -24.13 -19.77 5.33
N LEU A 207 -23.46 -19.57 6.47
CA LEU A 207 -23.94 -19.99 7.79
C LEU A 207 -24.21 -18.75 8.65
N ASP A 208 -25.44 -18.60 9.14
CA ASP A 208 -25.85 -17.48 10.01
C ASP A 208 -25.46 -16.09 9.47
N GLY A 209 -25.56 -15.91 8.15
CA GLY A 209 -25.19 -14.65 7.47
C GLY A 209 -23.69 -14.44 7.27
N VAL A 210 -22.85 -15.43 7.57
CA VAL A 210 -21.40 -15.42 7.36
C VAL A 210 -21.05 -16.22 6.10
N PRO A 211 -20.38 -15.62 5.09
CA PRO A 211 -19.91 -16.35 3.92
C PRO A 211 -18.79 -17.31 4.30
N VAL A 212 -18.97 -18.59 3.97
CA VAL A 212 -17.97 -19.65 4.16
C VAL A 212 -17.53 -20.14 2.78
N ARG A 213 -16.23 -20.38 2.63
CA ARG A 213 -15.61 -20.66 1.34
C ARG A 213 -14.98 -22.04 1.35
N SER A 214 -15.11 -22.76 0.25
CA SER A 214 -14.31 -23.96 0.03
C SER A 214 -12.82 -23.60 -0.10
N PRO A 215 -11.91 -24.57 0.07
CA PRO A 215 -10.56 -24.45 -0.46
C PRO A 215 -10.60 -24.10 -1.95
N ALA A 216 -9.63 -23.30 -2.41
CA ALA A 216 -9.54 -22.90 -3.81
C ALA A 216 -9.03 -24.05 -4.68
N GLU A 217 -9.85 -24.49 -5.63
CA GLU A 217 -9.41 -25.39 -6.69
C GLU A 217 -8.59 -24.59 -7.71
N SER A 218 -7.43 -25.10 -8.11
CA SER A 218 -6.47 -24.36 -8.94
C SER A 218 -6.26 -25.04 -10.29
N TYR A 219 -6.46 -24.31 -11.38
CA TYR A 219 -6.32 -24.81 -12.74
C TYR A 219 -5.13 -24.14 -13.42
N ALA A 220 -4.22 -24.98 -13.92
CA ALA A 220 -3.07 -24.52 -14.68
C ALA A 220 -3.50 -24.03 -16.06
N VAL A 221 -2.81 -23.00 -16.53
CA VAL A 221 -3.06 -22.33 -17.80
C VAL A 221 -1.84 -22.50 -18.70
N VAL A 222 -2.08 -22.68 -19.99
CA VAL A 222 -1.05 -22.66 -21.03
C VAL A 222 -1.41 -21.61 -22.07
N ARG A 223 -0.38 -20.95 -22.60
CA ARG A 223 -0.52 -20.01 -23.70
C ARG A 223 -0.70 -20.80 -25.00
N ASP A 224 -1.82 -20.56 -25.67
CA ASP A 224 -2.16 -21.20 -26.95
C ASP A 224 -1.64 -20.38 -28.13
N ALA A 225 -1.80 -19.06 -28.07
CA ALA A 225 -1.28 -18.11 -29.05
C ALA A 225 -0.99 -16.76 -28.37
N ASP A 226 -0.56 -15.75 -29.15
CA ASP A 226 -0.36 -14.41 -28.62
C ASP A 226 -1.64 -13.85 -27.98
N GLY A 227 -1.56 -13.51 -26.69
CA GLY A 227 -2.70 -13.02 -25.90
C GLY A 227 -3.84 -14.03 -25.72
N ARG A 228 -3.68 -15.30 -26.09
CA ARG A 228 -4.72 -16.33 -25.94
C ARG A 228 -4.24 -17.49 -25.10
N TYR A 229 -5.06 -17.82 -24.12
CA TYR A 229 -4.79 -18.84 -23.12
C TYR A 229 -5.89 -19.88 -23.10
N ARG A 230 -5.56 -21.08 -22.63
CA ARG A 230 -6.50 -22.15 -22.33
C ARG A 230 -6.07 -22.86 -21.06
N LEU A 231 -7.00 -23.59 -20.45
CA LEU A 231 -6.63 -24.52 -19.39
C LEU A 231 -5.77 -25.66 -19.96
N THR A 232 -4.86 -26.20 -19.16
CA THR A 232 -4.04 -27.35 -19.57
C THR A 232 -4.87 -28.62 -19.69
N ARG A 233 -5.93 -28.74 -18.89
CA ARG A 233 -6.89 -29.84 -18.90
C ARG A 233 -7.91 -29.71 -20.03
N GLY A 234 -8.41 -30.85 -20.50
CA GLY A 234 -9.43 -30.92 -21.55
C GLY A 234 -10.86 -30.96 -21.03
N GLU A 235 -11.09 -31.42 -19.79
CA GLU A 235 -12.44 -31.55 -19.26
C GLU A 235 -12.97 -30.21 -18.70
N PRO A 236 -14.30 -29.98 -18.71
CA PRO A 236 -14.92 -28.78 -18.14
C PRO A 236 -14.60 -28.59 -16.65
N VAL A 237 -14.49 -27.32 -16.23
CA VAL A 237 -14.35 -26.95 -14.82
C VAL A 237 -15.66 -27.25 -14.10
N GLU A 238 -15.61 -28.16 -13.13
CA GLU A 238 -16.75 -28.45 -12.30
C GLU A 238 -16.98 -27.29 -11.34
N VAL A 239 -18.19 -26.75 -11.31
CA VAL A 239 -18.58 -25.64 -10.44
C VAL A 239 -19.79 -26.01 -9.62
N GLY A 240 -19.79 -25.70 -8.32
CA GLY A 240 -20.99 -25.79 -7.51
C GLY A 240 -22.07 -24.77 -7.88
N ARG A 241 -23.19 -24.82 -7.15
CA ARG A 241 -24.35 -23.94 -7.37
C ARG A 241 -24.03 -22.46 -7.19
N ARG A 242 -23.09 -22.13 -6.31
CA ARG A 242 -22.62 -20.77 -6.02
C ARG A 242 -21.12 -20.77 -5.83
N GLY A 243 -20.42 -20.02 -6.66
CA GLY A 243 -18.99 -19.79 -6.48
C GLY A 243 -18.49 -18.63 -7.34
N TYR A 244 -17.20 -18.34 -7.25
CA TYR A 244 -16.58 -17.30 -8.08
C TYR A 244 -15.18 -17.72 -8.51
N PHE A 245 -14.72 -17.08 -9.59
CA PHE A 245 -13.37 -17.29 -10.10
C PHE A 245 -12.38 -16.30 -9.48
N ILE A 246 -11.12 -16.71 -9.46
CA ILE A 246 -9.98 -15.87 -9.07
C ILE A 246 -8.95 -15.98 -10.19
N LEU A 247 -8.44 -14.84 -10.63
CA LEU A 247 -7.43 -14.74 -11.68
C LEU A 247 -6.06 -14.45 -11.05
N GLU A 248 -5.08 -15.31 -11.30
CA GLU A 248 -3.66 -14.96 -11.10
C GLU A 248 -3.07 -14.47 -12.42
N THR A 249 -2.60 -13.23 -12.44
CA THR A 249 -2.08 -12.55 -13.64
C THR A 249 -0.86 -11.70 -13.32
N SER A 250 -0.04 -11.42 -14.33
CA SER A 250 1.09 -10.49 -14.24
C SER A 250 1.24 -9.78 -15.56
N ASP A 251 1.63 -8.51 -15.50
CA ASP A 251 1.94 -7.75 -16.70
C ASP A 251 3.44 -7.43 -16.83
N ARG A 252 3.90 -7.11 -18.05
CA ARG A 252 5.28 -6.81 -18.44
C ARG A 252 5.29 -5.69 -19.48
N ARG A 253 6.34 -4.85 -19.47
CA ARG A 253 6.56 -3.81 -20.48
C ARG A 253 7.84 -4.01 -21.26
N ASN A 254 7.91 -3.44 -22.46
CA ASN A 254 9.11 -3.46 -23.29
C ASN A 254 10.30 -2.80 -22.57
N GLY A 255 11.51 -3.33 -22.83
CA GLY A 255 12.76 -2.76 -22.31
C GLY A 255 13.04 -2.96 -20.81
N VAL A 256 12.14 -3.57 -20.04
CA VAL A 256 12.31 -3.74 -18.58
C VAL A 256 11.92 -5.13 -18.07
N TYR A 257 12.59 -5.57 -17.01
CA TYR A 257 12.29 -6.85 -16.32
C TYR A 257 11.34 -6.71 -15.13
N ASN A 258 10.78 -5.52 -14.92
CA ASN A 258 9.79 -5.26 -13.87
C ASN A 258 8.48 -6.00 -14.18
N THR A 259 7.69 -6.26 -13.13
CA THR A 259 6.31 -6.76 -13.23
C THR A 259 5.37 -5.61 -12.96
N PHE A 260 4.26 -5.55 -13.70
CA PHE A 260 3.25 -4.50 -13.60
C PHE A 260 1.89 -5.10 -13.23
N GLY A 261 1.00 -4.26 -12.73
CA GLY A 261 -0.39 -4.60 -12.48
C GLY A 261 -1.24 -4.41 -13.73
N VAL A 262 -2.39 -5.07 -13.78
CA VAL A 262 -3.35 -4.94 -14.88
C VAL A 262 -4.33 -3.81 -14.62
N TRP A 263 -4.78 -3.13 -15.68
CA TRP A 263 -5.74 -2.04 -15.56
C TRP A 263 -7.18 -2.52 -15.48
N ARG A 264 -7.53 -3.53 -16.28
CA ARG A 264 -8.90 -4.04 -16.40
C ARG A 264 -8.94 -5.56 -16.46
N VAL A 265 -9.95 -6.13 -15.80
CA VAL A 265 -10.31 -7.55 -15.93
C VAL A 265 -11.81 -7.64 -16.12
N GLU A 266 -12.27 -8.22 -17.21
CA GLU A 266 -13.69 -8.48 -17.48
C GLU A 266 -13.95 -9.98 -17.53
N ALA A 267 -15.04 -10.44 -16.92
CA ALA A 267 -15.50 -11.80 -17.02
C ALA A 267 -16.93 -11.90 -17.54
N ARG A 268 -17.13 -12.87 -18.44
CA ARG A 268 -18.40 -13.17 -19.10
C ARG A 268 -18.79 -14.61 -18.85
N CYS A 269 -20.09 -14.85 -18.77
CA CYS A 269 -20.67 -16.19 -18.76
C CYS A 269 -21.70 -16.28 -19.88
N ASP A 270 -21.49 -17.20 -20.83
CA ASP A 270 -22.29 -17.34 -22.05
C ASP A 270 -22.43 -16.00 -22.79
N ASP A 271 -21.28 -15.34 -23.01
CA ASP A 271 -21.11 -14.01 -23.62
C ASP A 271 -21.71 -12.81 -22.86
N GLN A 272 -22.48 -13.05 -21.80
CA GLN A 272 -23.03 -12.01 -20.93
C GLN A 272 -21.99 -11.57 -19.90
N PRO A 273 -21.58 -10.29 -19.89
CA PRO A 273 -20.62 -9.80 -18.91
C PRO A 273 -21.27 -9.70 -17.53
N TYR A 274 -20.62 -10.30 -16.52
CA TYR A 274 -21.11 -10.34 -15.14
C TYR A 274 -20.17 -9.66 -14.14
N PHE A 275 -18.90 -9.47 -14.50
CA PHE A 275 -17.89 -8.84 -13.65
C PHE A 275 -16.96 -7.97 -14.50
N GLU A 276 -16.60 -6.80 -13.99
CA GLU A 276 -15.51 -5.98 -14.48
C GLU A 276 -14.79 -5.34 -13.31
N TYR A 277 -13.48 -5.51 -13.21
CA TYR A 277 -12.58 -4.72 -12.38
C TYR A 277 -11.90 -3.67 -13.24
N ARG A 278 -11.77 -2.43 -12.74
CA ARG A 278 -11.09 -1.35 -13.46
C ARG A 278 -10.35 -0.39 -12.52
N MET A 279 -9.12 -0.06 -12.87
CA MET A 279 -8.23 0.79 -12.08
C MET A 279 -8.00 2.16 -12.71
N ASP A 280 -9.06 2.96 -12.79
CA ASP A 280 -9.00 4.33 -13.33
C ASP A 280 -8.45 5.36 -12.34
N GLY A 281 -8.55 5.07 -11.05
CA GLY A 281 -8.17 6.00 -10.00
C GLY A 281 -8.92 5.81 -8.70
N PHE A 282 -8.39 6.38 -7.62
CA PHE A 282 -8.91 6.28 -6.27
C PHE A 282 -8.41 7.44 -5.40
N THR A 283 -9.06 7.70 -4.28
CA THR A 283 -8.53 8.58 -3.23
C THR A 283 -7.68 7.77 -2.25
N HIS A 284 -6.67 8.39 -1.63
CA HIS A 284 -5.68 7.69 -0.80
C HIS A 284 -6.27 6.84 0.34
N ASP A 285 -7.42 7.23 0.90
CA ASP A 285 -8.16 6.48 1.93
C ASP A 285 -8.69 5.12 1.43
N LEU A 286 -8.88 4.98 0.12
CA LEU A 286 -9.32 3.75 -0.54
C LEU A 286 -8.15 2.88 -1.01
N SER A 287 -6.91 3.35 -0.88
CA SER A 287 -5.73 2.62 -1.34
C SER A 287 -5.62 1.22 -0.71
N ARG A 288 -6.02 1.08 0.56
CA ARG A 288 -6.02 -0.22 1.27
C ARG A 288 -7.05 -1.22 0.77
N CYS A 289 -8.03 -0.78 -0.03
CA CYS A 289 -8.99 -1.68 -0.66
C CYS A 289 -8.33 -2.67 -1.64
N CYS A 290 -7.03 -2.54 -1.94
CA CYS A 290 -6.23 -3.57 -2.60
C CYS A 290 -6.38 -4.95 -1.95
N ASP A 291 -6.50 -5.00 -0.62
CA ASP A 291 -6.66 -6.25 0.13
C ASP A 291 -8.07 -6.87 -0.10
N ALA A 292 -9.05 -6.05 -0.47
CA ALA A 292 -10.40 -6.48 -0.82
C ALA A 292 -10.57 -6.79 -2.31
N VAL A 293 -9.85 -6.11 -3.20
CA VAL A 293 -9.82 -6.43 -4.63
C VAL A 293 -9.05 -7.73 -4.87
N SER A 294 -7.90 -7.88 -4.22
CA SER A 294 -7.13 -9.12 -4.30
C SER A 294 -7.83 -10.26 -3.55
N CYS A 295 -7.60 -11.50 -3.99
CA CYS A 295 -7.83 -12.66 -3.14
C CYS A 295 -6.72 -12.74 -2.08
N TYR A 296 -6.83 -11.93 -1.03
CA TYR A 296 -5.79 -11.75 -0.02
C TYR A 296 -5.15 -13.06 0.50
N PRO A 297 -5.91 -14.13 0.85
CA PRO A 297 -5.31 -15.41 1.28
C PRO A 297 -4.36 -16.05 0.28
N LEU A 298 -4.61 -15.89 -1.03
CA LEU A 298 -3.71 -16.37 -2.08
C LEU A 298 -2.61 -15.33 -2.40
N LYS A 299 -2.97 -14.04 -2.40
CA LYS A 299 -2.05 -12.93 -2.70
C LYS A 299 -0.87 -12.87 -1.73
N ILE A 300 -1.04 -13.16 -0.44
CA ILE A 300 0.07 -13.16 0.54
C ILE A 300 1.19 -14.17 0.19
N GLY A 301 0.87 -15.21 -0.58
CA GLY A 301 1.84 -16.22 -1.04
C GLY A 301 2.33 -16.00 -2.48
N SER A 302 1.73 -15.08 -3.24
CA SER A 302 2.04 -14.85 -4.65
C SER A 302 2.79 -13.53 -4.87
N ARG A 303 3.71 -13.54 -5.84
CA ARG A 303 4.36 -12.33 -6.35
C ARG A 303 3.57 -11.66 -7.48
N ASN A 304 2.50 -12.30 -7.96
CA ASN A 304 1.67 -11.84 -9.06
C ASN A 304 0.42 -11.12 -8.53
N GLU A 305 -0.38 -10.55 -9.42
CA GLU A 305 -1.71 -10.07 -9.06
C GLU A 305 -2.66 -11.25 -8.96
N VAL A 306 -3.39 -11.32 -7.85
CA VAL A 306 -4.38 -12.38 -7.60
C VAL A 306 -5.72 -11.69 -7.39
N ILE A 307 -6.46 -11.49 -8.47
CA ILE A 307 -7.68 -10.67 -8.51
C ILE A 307 -8.89 -11.56 -8.28
N ARG A 308 -9.70 -11.22 -7.28
CA ARG A 308 -10.98 -11.91 -7.04
C ARG A 308 -12.00 -11.40 -8.06
N LEU A 309 -12.60 -12.30 -8.84
CA LEU A 309 -13.68 -11.95 -9.79
C LEU A 309 -15.05 -11.91 -9.09
N ALA A 310 -15.04 -11.33 -7.89
CA ALA A 310 -16.19 -11.16 -7.01
C ALA A 310 -15.91 -10.04 -6.01
N GLN A 311 -16.97 -9.42 -5.51
CA GLN A 311 -16.88 -8.26 -4.62
C GLN A 311 -17.21 -8.64 -3.18
N LEU A 312 -16.27 -8.38 -2.26
CA LEU A 312 -16.54 -8.50 -0.82
C LEU A 312 -17.63 -7.50 -0.40
N ALA A 313 -18.41 -7.83 0.63
CA ALA A 313 -19.59 -7.05 1.03
C ALA A 313 -19.32 -5.53 1.17
N GLY A 314 -18.21 -5.18 1.83
CA GLY A 314 -17.77 -3.80 2.09
C GLY A 314 -16.66 -3.28 1.18
N ALA A 315 -16.36 -3.96 0.05
CA ALA A 315 -15.44 -3.42 -0.95
C ALA A 315 -16.15 -2.30 -1.76
N PRO A 316 -15.51 -1.15 -2.04
CA PRO A 316 -16.15 -0.06 -2.77
C PRO A 316 -16.52 -0.43 -4.21
N ASP A 317 -17.71 0.00 -4.66
CA ASP A 317 -18.22 -0.25 -6.02
C ASP A 317 -17.37 0.41 -7.12
N LEU A 318 -16.60 1.46 -6.79
CA LEU A 318 -15.84 2.24 -7.77
C LEU A 318 -14.81 1.41 -8.56
N PHE A 319 -14.31 0.32 -7.97
CA PHE A 319 -13.36 -0.59 -8.62
C PHE A 319 -14.05 -1.59 -9.54
N TYR A 320 -15.39 -1.64 -9.50
CA TYR A 320 -16.19 -2.65 -10.17
C TYR A 320 -17.30 -2.04 -11.05
N PRO A 321 -16.96 -1.45 -12.21
CA PRO A 321 -17.96 -0.82 -13.09
C PRO A 321 -19.12 -1.74 -13.49
N ARG A 322 -18.88 -3.07 -13.47
CA ARG A 322 -19.89 -4.08 -13.70
C ARG A 322 -19.80 -5.17 -12.64
N MET A 323 -20.95 -5.46 -12.03
CA MET A 323 -21.03 -6.48 -10.99
C MET A 323 -22.45 -7.06 -10.92
N ALA A 324 -22.67 -8.22 -11.53
CA ALA A 324 -23.89 -9.02 -11.38
C ALA A 324 -23.69 -10.03 -10.25
N GLU A 325 -24.66 -10.11 -9.33
CA GLU A 325 -24.62 -11.02 -8.17
C GLU A 325 -23.28 -11.04 -7.40
N ARG A 326 -22.61 -9.88 -7.28
CA ARG A 326 -21.27 -9.75 -6.66
C ARG A 326 -20.21 -10.67 -7.27
N GLY A 327 -20.35 -11.05 -8.53
CA GLY A 327 -19.40 -11.92 -9.26
C GLY A 327 -19.62 -13.42 -9.02
N VAL A 328 -20.71 -13.78 -8.33
CA VAL A 328 -21.07 -15.20 -8.14
C VAL A 328 -21.60 -15.78 -9.45
N VAL A 329 -20.99 -16.87 -9.87
CA VAL A 329 -21.44 -17.71 -10.98
C VAL A 329 -22.33 -18.83 -10.42
N ARG A 330 -23.45 -19.08 -11.09
CA ARG A 330 -24.36 -20.19 -10.80
C ARG A 330 -24.39 -21.16 -11.97
N CYS A 331 -24.38 -22.45 -11.67
CA CYS A 331 -24.54 -23.50 -12.68
C CYS A 331 -25.36 -24.65 -12.09
N GLU A 332 -26.47 -25.00 -12.72
CA GLU A 332 -27.29 -26.13 -12.29
C GLU A 332 -26.56 -27.46 -12.54
N PRO A 333 -26.76 -28.51 -11.72
CA PRO A 333 -26.10 -29.79 -11.91
C PRO A 333 -26.28 -30.36 -13.33
N GLY A 334 -25.16 -30.68 -13.99
CA GLY A 334 -25.12 -31.18 -15.35
C GLY A 334 -25.29 -30.12 -16.45
N ALA A 335 -25.69 -28.89 -16.12
CA ALA A 335 -25.71 -27.79 -17.08
C ALA A 335 -24.28 -27.42 -17.47
N SER A 336 -24.05 -27.16 -18.76
CA SER A 336 -22.78 -26.64 -19.25
C SER A 336 -22.93 -25.18 -19.65
N ARG A 337 -21.95 -24.38 -19.24
CA ARG A 337 -21.85 -22.96 -19.54
C ARG A 337 -20.43 -22.63 -19.96
N ARG A 338 -20.20 -21.42 -20.45
CA ARG A 338 -18.86 -20.98 -20.87
C ARG A 338 -18.44 -19.74 -20.13
N ILE A 339 -17.21 -19.75 -19.63
CA ILE A 339 -16.57 -18.59 -19.01
C ILE A 339 -15.52 -18.04 -19.95
N ARG A 340 -15.54 -16.72 -20.15
CA ARG A 340 -14.48 -15.97 -20.82
C ARG A 340 -13.99 -14.88 -19.90
N ILE A 341 -12.67 -14.79 -19.72
CA ILE A 341 -12.01 -13.74 -18.96
C ILE A 341 -11.07 -12.99 -19.90
N GLU A 342 -11.20 -11.67 -19.96
CA GLU A 342 -10.33 -10.75 -20.68
C GLU A 342 -9.55 -9.89 -19.69
N VAL A 343 -8.27 -9.70 -19.93
CA VAL A 343 -7.32 -8.96 -19.09
C VAL A 343 -6.64 -7.92 -19.96
N GLU A 344 -6.56 -6.69 -19.49
CA GLU A 344 -6.01 -5.55 -20.23
C GLU A 344 -5.07 -4.74 -19.33
N ASP A 345 -3.89 -4.40 -19.85
CA ASP A 345 -2.97 -3.47 -19.20
C ASP A 345 -3.41 -2.01 -19.41
N ASP A 346 -2.68 -1.05 -18.82
CA ASP A 346 -2.95 0.38 -18.98
C ASP A 346 -2.48 0.96 -20.33
N SER A 347 -1.77 0.17 -21.14
CA SER A 347 -1.29 0.51 -22.49
C SER A 347 -2.26 0.07 -23.60
N GLY A 348 -3.21 -0.82 -23.30
CA GLY A 348 -4.23 -1.34 -24.19
C GLY A 348 -3.96 -2.75 -24.75
N ASN A 349 -2.91 -3.45 -24.31
CA ASN A 349 -2.67 -4.83 -24.72
C ASN A 349 -3.59 -5.79 -23.96
N ARG A 350 -3.98 -6.88 -24.62
CA ARG A 350 -5.03 -7.76 -24.12
C ARG A 350 -4.64 -9.22 -24.16
N SER A 351 -5.06 -9.92 -23.11
CA SER A 351 -5.07 -11.36 -23.04
C SER A 351 -6.46 -11.90 -22.72
N SER A 352 -6.74 -13.10 -23.18
CA SER A 352 -8.02 -13.76 -22.91
C SER A 352 -7.85 -15.25 -22.66
N ILE A 353 -8.75 -15.79 -21.86
CA ILE A 353 -8.93 -17.23 -21.65
C ILE A 353 -10.41 -17.56 -21.71
N GLU A 354 -10.74 -18.66 -22.37
CA GLU A 354 -12.10 -19.18 -22.48
C GLU A 354 -12.11 -20.67 -22.14
N PHE A 355 -13.06 -21.11 -21.32
CA PHE A 355 -13.17 -22.51 -20.92
C PHE A 355 -14.62 -22.89 -20.57
N PRO A 356 -15.00 -24.15 -20.81
CA PRO A 356 -16.30 -24.66 -20.38
C PRO A 356 -16.32 -24.93 -18.88
N ILE A 357 -17.48 -24.70 -18.28
CA ILE A 357 -17.81 -25.11 -16.91
C ILE A 357 -18.99 -26.08 -16.95
N VAL A 358 -19.10 -26.94 -15.94
CA VAL A 358 -20.23 -27.84 -15.75
C VAL A 358 -20.68 -27.82 -14.29
N GLY A 359 -21.99 -27.76 -14.04
CA GLY A 359 -22.51 -27.82 -12.68
C GLY A 359 -22.28 -29.21 -12.07
N ARG A 360 -21.60 -29.29 -10.92
CA ARG A 360 -21.45 -30.56 -10.19
C ARG A 360 -22.72 -30.91 -9.41
N ARG A 361 -22.92 -32.21 -9.15
CA ARG A 361 -24.07 -32.70 -8.36
C ARG A 361 -23.90 -32.49 -6.86
N GLU A 362 -22.67 -32.66 -6.37
CA GLU A 362 -22.34 -32.48 -4.96
C GLU A 362 -21.93 -31.03 -4.73
N GLU A 363 -22.68 -30.33 -3.89
CA GLU A 363 -22.44 -28.93 -3.57
C GLU A 363 -21.55 -28.80 -2.33
N PHE A 364 -20.67 -27.79 -2.31
CA PHE A 364 -20.02 -27.38 -1.07
C PHE A 364 -21.07 -26.92 -0.06
N ARG A 365 -21.06 -27.55 1.12
CA ARG A 365 -21.86 -27.16 2.27
C ARG A 365 -20.93 -26.82 3.41
N ALA A 366 -21.10 -25.63 3.96
CA ALA A 366 -20.33 -25.22 5.10
C ALA A 366 -20.77 -26.01 6.34
N GLU A 367 -19.79 -26.54 7.06
CA GLU A 367 -20.03 -27.23 8.32
C GLU A 367 -20.08 -26.23 9.48
N VAL A 368 -20.99 -26.47 10.42
CA VAL A 368 -21.07 -25.67 11.65
C VAL A 368 -19.88 -26.02 12.53
N ASP A 369 -19.02 -25.04 12.75
CA ASP A 369 -17.94 -25.10 13.73
C ASP A 369 -18.35 -24.38 15.01
N SER A 370 -18.72 -25.14 16.03
CA SER A 370 -19.15 -24.61 17.33
C SER A 370 -18.03 -23.91 18.12
N ALA A 371 -16.76 -24.09 17.74
CA ALA A 371 -15.63 -23.40 18.35
C ALA A 371 -15.33 -22.05 17.70
N ALA A 372 -15.95 -21.75 16.54
CA ALA A 372 -15.71 -20.51 15.83
C ALA A 372 -16.50 -19.32 16.41
N VAL A 373 -15.90 -18.13 16.36
CA VAL A 373 -16.54 -16.87 16.74
C VAL A 373 -16.93 -16.10 15.49
N ALA A 374 -18.21 -15.79 15.33
CA ALA A 374 -18.71 -14.98 14.22
C ALA A 374 -18.50 -13.47 14.48
N LEU A 375 -17.77 -12.81 13.58
CA LEU A 375 -17.54 -11.37 13.58
C LEU A 375 -18.31 -10.71 12.44
N PHE A 376 -18.84 -9.52 12.70
CA PHE A 376 -19.65 -8.78 11.72
C PHE A 376 -19.13 -7.35 11.57
N PRO A 377 -19.00 -6.82 10.33
CA PRO A 377 -18.43 -5.51 10.07
C PRO A 377 -19.32 -4.36 10.58
N GLY A 378 -20.62 -4.61 10.74
CA GLY A 378 -21.62 -3.62 11.16
C GLY A 378 -21.59 -3.25 12.64
N ARG A 379 -20.78 -3.91 13.48
CA ARG A 379 -20.73 -3.69 14.93
C ARG A 379 -19.32 -3.81 15.50
N ASN A 380 -19.11 -3.18 16.66
CA ASN A 380 -17.89 -3.40 17.44
C ASN A 380 -17.86 -4.82 17.97
N SER A 381 -16.68 -5.45 17.91
CA SER A 381 -16.47 -6.83 18.37
C SER A 381 -15.29 -6.90 19.33
N LEU A 382 -15.40 -7.77 20.34
CA LEU A 382 -14.32 -8.09 21.27
C LEU A 382 -13.97 -9.57 21.09
N VAL A 383 -12.74 -9.84 20.64
CA VAL A 383 -12.22 -11.20 20.55
C VAL A 383 -11.31 -11.44 21.74
N ARG A 384 -11.65 -12.41 22.60
CA ARG A 384 -10.92 -12.72 23.84
C ARG A 384 -10.25 -14.08 23.75
N ILE A 385 -9.08 -14.18 24.36
CA ILE A 385 -8.38 -15.45 24.60
C ILE A 385 -8.03 -15.47 26.08
N GLY A 386 -8.84 -16.19 26.85
CA GLY A 386 -8.84 -16.12 28.32
C GLY A 386 -8.98 -14.68 28.84
N ASP A 387 -8.42 -14.44 30.02
CA ASP A 387 -8.35 -13.10 30.64
C ASP A 387 -7.10 -12.31 30.23
N GLU A 388 -6.20 -12.95 29.51
CA GLU A 388 -4.88 -12.42 29.16
C GLU A 388 -4.92 -11.52 27.94
N ALA A 389 -5.73 -11.84 26.93
CA ALA A 389 -5.59 -11.26 25.60
C ALA A 389 -6.94 -10.82 25.01
N VAL A 390 -6.99 -9.60 24.47
CA VAL A 390 -8.18 -9.05 23.82
C VAL A 390 -7.83 -8.24 22.58
N ALA A 391 -8.57 -8.48 21.48
CA ALA A 391 -8.59 -7.62 20.31
C ALA A 391 -9.94 -6.90 20.22
N ARG A 392 -9.91 -5.56 20.19
CA ARG A 392 -11.09 -4.73 19.92
C ARG A 392 -11.11 -4.39 18.44
N ILE A 393 -12.11 -4.91 17.75
CA ILE A 393 -12.33 -4.68 16.32
C ILE A 393 -13.49 -3.71 16.20
N GLN A 394 -13.23 -2.53 15.64
CA GLN A 394 -14.25 -1.50 15.50
C GLN A 394 -15.16 -1.81 14.31
N LYS A 395 -16.38 -1.27 14.35
CA LYS A 395 -17.28 -1.23 13.20
C LYS A 395 -16.52 -0.67 11.99
N GLY A 396 -16.61 -1.34 10.84
CA GLY A 396 -15.91 -0.96 9.60
C GLY A 396 -14.46 -1.41 9.50
N SER A 397 -13.89 -2.11 10.50
CA SER A 397 -12.55 -2.70 10.38
C SER A 397 -12.48 -3.92 9.44
N LEU A 398 -13.59 -4.64 9.29
CA LEU A 398 -13.74 -5.82 8.46
C LEU A 398 -14.47 -5.48 7.16
N TYR A 399 -14.11 -6.14 6.06
CA TYR A 399 -14.83 -5.99 4.79
C TYR A 399 -16.15 -6.75 4.74
N GLU A 400 -16.27 -7.85 5.45
CA GLU A 400 -17.45 -8.72 5.47
C GLU A 400 -17.49 -9.54 6.77
N PRO A 401 -18.60 -10.21 7.08
CA PRO A 401 -18.63 -11.14 8.20
C PRO A 401 -17.67 -12.31 7.98
N LEU A 402 -17.09 -12.82 9.07
CA LEU A 402 -16.22 -14.00 9.04
C LEU A 402 -16.26 -14.77 10.37
N PHE A 403 -15.93 -16.06 10.29
CA PHE A 403 -15.61 -16.88 11.45
C PHE A 403 -14.12 -16.78 11.78
N VAL A 404 -13.82 -16.78 13.08
CA VAL A 404 -12.44 -16.75 13.59
C VAL A 404 -12.25 -17.78 14.70
N HIS A 405 -11.01 -18.21 14.93
CA HIS A 405 -10.65 -19.24 15.89
C HIS A 405 -9.61 -18.71 16.88
N PRO A 406 -10.04 -17.92 17.88
CA PRO A 406 -9.12 -17.31 18.82
C PRO A 406 -8.41 -18.37 19.64
N ARG A 407 -7.08 -18.36 19.63
CA ARG A 407 -6.30 -19.41 20.32
C ARG A 407 -4.98 -18.91 20.87
N ARG A 408 -4.61 -19.51 21.99
CA ARG A 408 -3.29 -19.39 22.62
C ARG A 408 -2.40 -20.51 22.08
N LEU A 409 -1.18 -20.14 21.69
CA LEU A 409 -0.14 -21.03 21.19
C LEU A 409 1.10 -20.90 22.08
N ASP A 410 1.99 -21.89 21.99
CA ASP A 410 3.19 -21.92 22.82
C ASP A 410 4.13 -20.74 22.57
N GLN A 411 4.83 -20.37 23.64
CA GLN A 411 5.81 -19.31 23.65
C GLN A 411 7.04 -19.71 22.81
N PRO A 412 7.46 -18.90 21.83
CA PRO A 412 8.69 -19.16 21.08
C PRO A 412 9.93 -18.88 21.94
N GLN A 413 11.07 -19.44 21.51
CA GLN A 413 12.36 -19.14 22.13
C GLN A 413 12.75 -17.68 21.92
N SER A 414 13.36 -17.09 22.96
CA SER A 414 13.98 -15.76 22.88
C SER A 414 15.20 -15.81 21.96
N ARG A 415 15.53 -14.66 21.37
CA ARG A 415 16.75 -14.47 20.56
C ARG A 415 17.61 -13.38 21.19
N ALA A 416 18.88 -13.31 20.83
CA ALA A 416 19.77 -12.27 21.33
C ALA A 416 19.15 -10.88 21.10
N GLY A 417 18.98 -10.13 22.19
CA GLY A 417 18.39 -8.78 22.19
C GLY A 417 16.88 -8.68 22.14
N VAL A 418 16.14 -9.77 21.92
CA VAL A 418 14.67 -9.79 21.93
C VAL A 418 14.17 -10.85 22.89
N ILE A 419 13.72 -10.40 24.06
CA ILE A 419 13.21 -11.24 25.15
C ILE A 419 11.72 -11.48 24.93
N VAL A 420 11.30 -12.74 24.85
CA VAL A 420 9.88 -13.10 24.74
C VAL A 420 9.25 -13.10 26.13
N LEU A 421 8.14 -12.38 26.28
CA LEU A 421 7.48 -12.11 27.58
C LEU A 421 6.06 -12.69 27.67
N SER A 422 5.53 -13.30 26.61
CA SER A 422 4.24 -13.96 26.64
C SER A 422 4.18 -15.17 25.71
N PRO A 423 3.17 -16.04 25.88
CA PRO A 423 2.70 -16.94 24.83
C PRO A 423 2.29 -16.19 23.55
N VAL A 424 1.98 -16.95 22.51
CA VAL A 424 1.46 -16.40 21.25
C VAL A 424 -0.06 -16.44 21.27
N TYR A 425 -0.69 -15.38 20.76
CA TYR A 425 -2.13 -15.22 20.68
C TYR A 425 -2.51 -14.92 19.23
N ARG A 426 -3.45 -15.70 18.70
CA ARG A 426 -4.01 -15.48 17.36
C ARG A 426 -5.49 -15.15 17.49
N PHE A 427 -5.86 -13.92 17.18
CA PHE A 427 -7.26 -13.44 17.21
C PHE A 427 -7.95 -13.58 15.84
N LEU A 428 -7.21 -13.24 14.78
CA LEU A 428 -7.61 -13.32 13.39
C LEU A 428 -6.55 -14.13 12.65
N GLU A 429 -6.93 -14.90 11.64
CA GLU A 429 -5.94 -15.60 10.82
C GLU A 429 -5.07 -14.59 10.05
N ALA A 430 -3.82 -14.95 9.76
CA ALA A 430 -2.87 -14.10 9.04
C ALA A 430 -3.36 -13.72 7.62
N SER A 431 -4.28 -14.52 7.07
CA SER A 431 -4.97 -14.30 5.79
C SER A 431 -6.24 -13.44 5.93
N THR A 432 -6.50 -12.85 7.09
CA THR A 432 -7.62 -11.92 7.29
C THR A 432 -7.15 -10.49 7.04
N PRO A 433 -7.64 -9.81 5.99
CA PRO A 433 -7.32 -8.40 5.77
C PRO A 433 -8.15 -7.50 6.69
N LEU A 434 -7.51 -6.47 7.24
CA LEU A 434 -8.15 -5.42 8.04
C LEU A 434 -8.12 -4.09 7.29
N TYR A 435 -9.29 -3.49 7.08
CA TYR A 435 -9.39 -2.15 6.51
C TYR A 435 -8.93 -1.09 7.51
N SER A 436 -9.53 -1.10 8.70
CA SER A 436 -9.12 -0.27 9.85
C SER A 436 -8.41 -1.11 10.90
N PRO A 437 -7.41 -0.54 11.62
CA PRO A 437 -6.66 -1.30 12.61
C PRO A 437 -7.55 -1.75 13.76
N ALA A 438 -7.14 -2.83 14.43
CA ALA A 438 -7.69 -3.26 15.70
C ALA A 438 -6.84 -2.73 16.86
N LEU A 439 -7.46 -2.56 18.03
CA LEU A 439 -6.73 -2.31 19.27
C LEU A 439 -6.49 -3.65 19.98
N VAL A 440 -5.25 -4.09 20.05
CA VAL A 440 -4.86 -5.36 20.68
C VAL A 440 -4.21 -5.07 22.03
N THR A 441 -4.67 -5.76 23.07
CA THR A 441 -4.11 -5.70 24.42
C THR A 441 -3.75 -7.11 24.88
N ILE A 442 -2.50 -7.31 25.31
CA ILE A 442 -2.02 -8.57 25.92
C ILE A 442 -1.49 -8.26 27.31
N ARG A 443 -2.07 -8.89 28.32
CA ARG A 443 -1.64 -8.85 29.71
C ARG A 443 -0.54 -9.88 29.91
N THR A 444 0.55 -9.43 30.51
CA THR A 444 1.64 -10.32 30.92
C THR A 444 2.48 -9.65 32.01
N GLN A 445 3.16 -10.48 32.80
CA GLN A 445 4.13 -9.98 33.76
C GLN A 445 5.37 -9.49 33.03
N VAL A 446 5.63 -8.18 33.14
CA VAL A 446 6.83 -7.56 32.58
C VAL A 446 7.72 -7.09 33.73
N PRO A 447 8.95 -7.60 33.86
CA PRO A 447 9.92 -7.14 34.85
C PRO A 447 10.09 -5.62 34.79
N PRO A 448 10.19 -4.89 35.92
CA PRO A 448 10.26 -3.44 35.93
C PRO A 448 11.26 -2.83 34.96
N ARG A 449 12.46 -3.42 34.85
CA ARG A 449 13.54 -3.00 33.94
C ARG A 449 13.22 -3.13 32.45
N LEU A 450 12.24 -3.96 32.08
CA LEU A 450 11.85 -4.20 30.68
C LEU A 450 10.60 -3.45 30.26
N ARG A 451 9.90 -2.78 31.18
CA ARG A 451 8.58 -2.16 30.92
C ARG A 451 8.63 -1.11 29.81
N LEU A 452 9.70 -0.30 29.76
CA LEU A 452 9.87 0.72 28.73
C LEU A 452 10.17 0.14 27.34
N HIS A 453 10.63 -1.11 27.29
CA HIS A 453 11.04 -1.82 26.08
C HIS A 453 10.00 -2.82 25.59
N ALA A 454 8.93 -3.02 26.37
CA ALA A 454 7.93 -4.05 26.12
C ALA A 454 6.90 -3.57 25.09
N VAL A 455 6.83 -4.32 23.98
CA VAL A 455 6.02 -4.02 22.79
C VAL A 455 5.31 -5.28 22.30
N LEU A 456 4.31 -5.10 21.45
CA LEU A 456 3.77 -6.20 20.66
C LEU A 456 4.72 -6.51 19.50
N ALA A 457 4.83 -7.81 19.23
CA ALA A 457 5.49 -8.37 18.07
C ALA A 457 4.53 -9.26 17.30
N GLY A 458 4.80 -9.43 16.01
CA GLY A 458 4.19 -10.45 15.18
C GLY A 458 5.17 -11.60 14.92
N ARG A 459 4.65 -12.81 14.70
CA ARG A 459 5.44 -13.97 14.25
C ARG A 459 5.09 -14.31 12.81
N GLY A 460 6.08 -14.21 11.92
CA GLY A 460 5.94 -14.59 10.51
C GLY A 460 5.86 -16.12 10.32
N SER A 461 5.48 -16.55 9.13
CA SER A 461 5.32 -17.98 8.79
C SER A 461 6.59 -18.82 8.98
N LYS A 462 7.78 -18.21 8.83
CA LYS A 462 9.08 -18.85 9.07
C LYS A 462 9.55 -18.75 10.54
N GLY A 463 8.68 -18.34 11.46
CA GLY A 463 8.98 -18.19 12.89
C GLY A 463 9.79 -16.95 13.26
N GLY A 464 10.18 -16.11 12.30
CA GLY A 464 10.82 -14.83 12.57
C GLY A 464 9.88 -13.84 13.25
N LEU A 465 10.38 -13.11 14.25
CA LEU A 465 9.62 -12.06 14.92
C LEU A 465 9.82 -10.72 14.19
N TYR A 466 8.79 -9.89 14.17
CA TYR A 466 8.87 -8.51 13.68
C TYR A 466 8.14 -7.56 14.62
N HIS A 467 8.62 -6.34 14.70
CA HIS A 467 8.07 -5.31 15.56
C HIS A 467 6.68 -4.87 15.08
N VAL A 468 5.71 -4.84 16.00
CA VAL A 468 4.37 -4.26 15.77
C VAL A 468 4.23 -2.93 16.52
N GLY A 469 4.83 -2.82 17.70
CA GLY A 469 4.83 -1.61 18.53
C GLY A 469 3.84 -1.68 19.69
N GLY A 470 3.38 -0.51 20.15
CA GLY A 470 2.52 -0.40 21.32
C GLY A 470 3.30 -0.06 22.59
N THR A 471 2.57 0.04 23.70
CA THR A 471 3.11 0.55 24.97
C THR A 471 2.65 -0.30 26.13
N TYR A 472 3.56 -0.55 27.07
CA TYR A 472 3.23 -1.16 28.34
C TYR A 472 2.59 -0.15 29.31
N SER A 473 1.46 -0.52 29.90
CA SER A 473 0.86 0.17 31.04
C SER A 473 0.00 -0.80 31.84
N ASN A 474 -0.04 -0.65 33.17
CA ASN A 474 -0.95 -1.39 34.06
C ASN A 474 -0.98 -2.92 33.82
N GLY A 475 0.19 -3.56 33.67
CA GLY A 475 0.30 -5.00 33.49
C GLY A 475 -0.05 -5.52 32.08
N ALA A 476 -0.17 -4.64 31.08
CA ALA A 476 -0.51 -5.01 29.72
C ALA A 476 0.27 -4.21 28.68
N VAL A 477 0.49 -4.80 27.51
CA VAL A 477 0.96 -4.08 26.32
C VAL A 477 -0.22 -3.90 25.38
N THR A 478 -0.41 -2.66 24.91
CA THR A 478 -1.49 -2.32 23.98
C THR A 478 -0.91 -1.67 22.71
N ALA A 479 -1.36 -2.13 21.54
CA ALA A 479 -1.03 -1.50 20.26
C ALA A 479 -2.26 -1.38 19.34
N VAL A 480 -2.25 -0.34 18.51
CA VAL A 480 -3.16 -0.22 17.36
C VAL A 480 -2.46 -0.86 16.17
N THR A 481 -3.02 -1.92 15.60
CA THR A 481 -2.36 -2.66 14.53
C THR A 481 -3.33 -3.21 13.49
N ARG A 482 -2.85 -3.30 12.24
CA ARG A 482 -3.50 -4.06 11.16
C ARG A 482 -2.90 -5.45 11.00
N THR A 483 -1.87 -5.77 11.77
CA THR A 483 -1.25 -7.09 11.79
C THR A 483 -2.24 -8.11 12.35
N THR A 484 -2.55 -9.12 11.53
CA THR A 484 -3.31 -10.31 11.92
C THR A 484 -2.37 -11.52 12.02
N GLY A 485 -2.88 -12.65 12.48
CA GLY A 485 -2.07 -13.84 12.77
C GLY A 485 -1.50 -13.82 14.19
N ASP A 486 -0.27 -14.30 14.33
CA ASP A 486 0.37 -14.57 15.62
C ASP A 486 0.94 -13.30 16.23
N LEU A 487 0.42 -12.92 17.40
CA LEU A 487 0.88 -11.78 18.20
C LEU A 487 1.38 -12.22 19.57
N LEU A 488 2.40 -11.54 20.09
CA LEU A 488 2.96 -11.79 21.41
C LEU A 488 3.62 -10.53 21.98
N VAL A 489 3.95 -10.54 23.26
CA VAL A 489 4.72 -9.49 23.93
C VAL A 489 6.18 -9.86 23.94
N VAL A 490 7.03 -8.91 23.53
CA VAL A 490 8.49 -9.03 23.62
C VAL A 490 9.07 -7.76 24.24
N ALA A 491 10.32 -7.81 24.70
CA ALA A 491 11.12 -6.64 25.00
C ALA A 491 12.40 -6.62 24.14
N ASP A 492 12.59 -5.52 23.42
CA ASP A 492 13.82 -5.25 22.65
C ASP A 492 14.80 -4.47 23.53
N THR A 493 15.94 -5.09 23.84
CA THR A 493 16.84 -4.56 24.88
C THR A 493 18.17 -4.06 24.34
N LEU A 494 18.41 -4.16 23.03
CA LEU A 494 19.66 -3.72 22.44
C LEU A 494 19.51 -2.32 21.83
N PRO A 495 20.46 -1.42 22.08
CA PRO A 495 20.48 -0.16 21.39
C PRO A 495 20.85 -0.34 19.91
N PRO A 496 20.41 0.59 19.04
CA PRO A 496 20.85 0.61 17.66
C PRO A 496 22.35 0.84 17.56
N THR A 497 22.97 0.46 16.45
CA THR A 497 24.40 0.68 16.20
C THR A 497 24.62 1.90 15.31
N ILE A 498 25.72 2.62 15.56
CA ILE A 498 26.15 3.78 14.78
C ILE A 498 27.58 3.52 14.32
N ARG A 499 27.82 3.65 13.02
CA ARG A 499 29.17 3.57 12.43
C ARG A 499 29.41 4.75 11.49
N PRO A 500 30.33 5.66 11.80
CA PRO A 500 30.79 6.67 10.84
C PRO A 500 31.33 6.01 9.57
N LEU A 501 31.03 6.59 8.41
CA LEU A 501 31.58 6.16 7.12
C LEU A 501 32.80 6.99 6.71
N PHE A 502 33.55 7.45 7.71
CA PHE A 502 34.80 8.19 7.61
C PHE A 502 35.65 7.86 8.84
N THR A 503 36.95 8.10 8.76
CA THR A 503 37.88 7.90 9.89
C THR A 503 37.82 9.09 10.84
N ASP A 504 37.94 8.87 12.15
CA ASP A 504 38.00 9.97 13.11
C ASP A 504 39.18 10.92 12.82
N GLY A 505 38.92 12.22 12.85
CA GLY A 505 39.87 13.26 12.49
C GLY A 505 40.14 13.42 10.98
N ALA A 506 39.43 12.69 10.11
CA ALA A 506 39.60 12.79 8.66
C ALA A 506 39.35 14.22 8.14
N SER A 507 40.08 14.60 7.08
CA SER A 507 39.76 15.80 6.31
C SER A 507 38.57 15.54 5.40
N LEU A 508 37.51 16.32 5.61
CA LEU A 508 36.27 16.33 4.83
C LEU A 508 36.12 17.65 4.04
N SER A 509 37.23 18.35 3.78
CA SER A 509 37.25 19.63 3.04
C SER A 509 36.64 19.52 1.64
N SER A 510 36.83 18.38 0.95
CA SER A 510 36.26 18.09 -0.37
C SER A 510 34.96 17.29 -0.32
N ALA A 511 34.54 16.82 0.86
CA ALA A 511 33.33 16.03 0.99
C ALA A 511 32.09 16.94 1.01
N ALA A 512 31.07 16.55 0.23
CA ALA A 512 29.77 17.22 0.26
C ALA A 512 28.91 16.80 1.46
N GLU A 513 29.20 15.65 2.07
CA GLU A 513 28.33 15.01 3.04
C GLU A 513 29.09 14.33 4.18
N LEU A 514 28.49 14.32 5.36
CA LEU A 514 28.86 13.53 6.53
C LEU A 514 27.89 12.35 6.64
N ARG A 515 28.42 11.12 6.61
CA ARG A 515 27.61 9.90 6.49
C ARG A 515 27.84 8.93 7.63
N PHE A 516 26.75 8.32 8.10
CA PHE A 516 26.76 7.28 9.13
C PHE A 516 25.92 6.09 8.68
N ARG A 517 26.40 4.88 8.95
CA ARG A 517 25.60 3.67 8.88
C ARG A 517 24.94 3.44 10.22
N THR A 518 23.64 3.17 10.19
CA THR A 518 22.83 2.86 11.37
C THR A 518 22.06 1.58 11.15
N SER A 519 22.05 0.70 12.14
CA SER A 519 21.22 -0.51 12.09
C SER A 519 20.61 -0.78 13.45
N ASP A 520 19.52 -1.53 13.44
CA ASP A 520 18.78 -1.94 14.62
C ASP A 520 18.43 -3.43 14.49
N ASN A 521 18.41 -4.16 15.60
CA ASN A 521 18.17 -5.59 15.61
C ASN A 521 16.68 -5.96 15.46
N PHE A 522 15.74 -5.06 15.79
CA PHE A 522 14.34 -5.42 15.87
C PHE A 522 13.35 -4.26 15.68
N SER A 523 13.32 -3.29 16.58
CA SER A 523 12.28 -2.25 16.61
C SER A 523 12.46 -1.11 15.60
N GLY A 524 13.62 -1.05 14.96
CA GLY A 524 13.96 -0.08 13.92
C GLY A 524 14.27 1.31 14.49
N ILE A 525 14.92 2.14 13.68
CA ILE A 525 15.29 3.51 14.08
C ILE A 525 14.07 4.43 14.08
N ALA A 526 13.73 4.99 15.24
CA ALA A 526 12.60 5.90 15.43
C ALA A 526 13.01 7.38 15.36
N SER A 527 14.17 7.75 15.93
CA SER A 527 14.63 9.15 15.92
C SER A 527 16.14 9.26 15.96
N TRP A 528 16.66 10.42 15.52
CA TRP A 528 18.09 10.72 15.54
C TRP A 528 18.33 12.23 15.62
N THR A 529 19.46 12.59 16.22
CA THR A 529 19.91 13.98 16.39
C THR A 529 21.39 14.04 16.08
N LEU A 530 21.79 14.93 15.17
CA LEU A 530 23.19 15.22 14.89
C LEU A 530 23.51 16.64 15.36
N LEU A 531 24.56 16.76 16.17
CA LEU A 531 25.16 18.02 16.55
C LEU A 531 26.55 18.13 15.90
N ILE A 532 26.89 19.31 15.39
CA ILE A 532 28.24 19.67 14.95
C ILE A 532 28.65 20.92 15.72
N ASP A 533 29.80 20.87 16.42
CA ASP A 533 30.26 21.91 17.35
C ASP A 533 29.19 22.27 18.41
N GLY A 534 28.36 21.31 18.82
CA GLY A 534 27.24 21.50 19.76
C GLY A 534 25.98 22.12 19.14
N GLU A 535 26.02 22.55 17.88
CA GLU A 535 24.86 23.07 17.15
C GLU A 535 24.10 21.95 16.45
N TRP A 536 22.77 21.97 16.55
CA TRP A 536 21.91 21.04 15.80
C TRP A 536 22.06 21.27 14.30
N VAL A 537 22.20 20.19 13.53
CA VAL A 537 22.20 20.24 12.07
C VAL A 537 21.21 19.22 11.48
N PRO A 538 20.61 19.52 10.31
CA PRO A 538 19.70 18.59 9.66
C PRO A 538 20.42 17.34 9.16
N CYS A 539 19.82 16.18 9.38
CA CYS A 539 20.37 14.89 8.98
C CYS A 539 19.27 14.01 8.38
N ASP A 540 19.41 13.64 7.13
CA ASP A 540 18.41 12.86 6.38
C ASP A 540 18.61 11.36 6.59
N ARG A 541 17.51 10.63 6.76
CA ARG A 541 17.53 9.17 6.90
C ARG A 541 17.12 8.49 5.60
N PHE A 542 17.96 7.55 5.16
CA PHE A 542 17.73 6.68 4.01
C PHE A 542 17.54 5.24 4.53
N PRO A 543 16.31 4.83 4.88
CA PRO A 543 16.05 3.58 5.59
C PRO A 543 16.46 2.35 4.77
N MET A 544 16.23 2.36 3.45
CA MET A 544 16.57 1.24 2.58
C MET A 544 18.09 1.04 2.43
N LYS A 545 18.87 2.12 2.62
CA LYS A 545 20.35 2.08 2.62
C LYS A 545 20.94 1.90 4.04
N GLY A 546 20.11 2.03 5.08
CA GLY A 546 20.55 2.00 6.48
C GLY A 546 21.51 3.14 6.83
N THR A 547 21.32 4.33 6.24
CA THR A 547 22.23 5.46 6.42
C THR A 547 21.55 6.74 6.90
N LEU A 548 22.28 7.50 7.70
CA LEU A 548 22.00 8.89 8.06
C LEU A 548 23.03 9.79 7.34
N VAL A 549 22.56 10.87 6.74
CA VAL A 549 23.38 11.74 5.89
C VAL A 549 23.09 13.21 6.21
N HIS A 550 24.12 13.93 6.66
CA HIS A 550 24.10 15.38 6.70
C HIS A 550 24.85 15.91 5.47
N ARG A 551 24.19 16.77 4.69
CA ARG A 551 24.84 17.50 3.61
C ARG A 551 25.34 18.83 4.15
N PHE A 552 26.63 19.10 3.97
CA PHE A 552 27.23 20.34 4.45
C PHE A 552 26.62 21.52 3.70
N ASP A 553 26.16 22.51 4.46
CA ASP A 553 25.44 23.68 3.97
C ASP A 553 26.23 24.99 4.18
N ARG A 554 27.40 24.90 4.84
CA ARG A 554 28.39 25.96 5.01
C ARG A 554 29.69 25.63 4.28
N PRO A 555 30.45 26.62 3.79
CA PRO A 555 31.78 26.40 3.22
C PRO A 555 32.76 25.75 4.20
N ALA A 556 33.82 25.16 3.66
CA ALA A 556 34.94 24.63 4.43
C ALA A 556 35.64 25.77 5.20
N ALA A 557 35.90 25.56 6.50
CA ALA A 557 36.60 26.53 7.35
C ALA A 557 38.05 26.09 7.65
N HIS A 558 38.47 24.95 7.10
CA HIS A 558 39.75 24.27 7.32
C HIS A 558 40.14 24.16 8.79
N ARG A 559 39.16 23.94 9.66
CA ARG A 559 39.36 23.78 11.11
C ARG A 559 38.81 22.45 11.61
N ARG A 560 39.21 22.09 12.82
CA ARG A 560 38.65 20.92 13.50
C ARG A 560 37.23 21.22 13.95
N HIS A 561 36.34 20.30 13.66
CA HIS A 561 34.96 20.25 14.13
C HIS A 561 34.75 18.99 14.97
N THR A 562 33.84 19.06 15.94
CA THR A 562 33.36 17.88 16.66
C THR A 562 31.93 17.55 16.23
N TYR A 563 31.57 16.28 16.30
CA TYR A 563 30.19 15.86 16.08
C TYR A 563 29.71 14.92 17.19
N GLU A 564 28.40 14.95 17.45
CA GLU A 564 27.69 13.99 18.29
C GLU A 564 26.43 13.52 17.55
N LEU A 565 26.33 12.22 17.29
CA LEU A 565 25.16 11.59 16.73
C LEU A 565 24.51 10.72 17.80
N THR A 566 23.26 11.04 18.13
CA THR A 566 22.40 10.19 18.98
C THR A 566 21.32 9.55 18.12
N VAL A 567 21.10 8.25 18.26
CA VAL A 567 20.08 7.47 17.54
C VAL A 567 19.27 6.65 18.53
N ARG A 568 17.95 6.64 18.37
CA ARG A 568 17.01 5.92 19.25
C ARG A 568 16.08 5.03 18.44
N ASP A 569 15.86 3.81 18.92
CA ASP A 569 14.93 2.86 18.32
C ASP A 569 13.47 3.09 18.75
N ALA A 570 12.54 2.28 18.23
CA ALA A 570 11.12 2.41 18.59
C ALA A 570 10.78 1.82 19.98
N SER A 571 11.66 1.00 20.56
CA SER A 571 11.53 0.45 21.92
C SER A 571 12.21 1.31 22.99
N GLY A 572 12.74 2.46 22.60
CA GLY A 572 13.32 3.46 23.48
C GLY A 572 14.81 3.32 23.78
N ASN A 573 15.51 2.30 23.26
CA ASN A 573 16.96 2.15 23.43
C ASN A 573 17.70 3.21 22.61
N SER A 574 18.80 3.71 23.14
CA SER A 574 19.56 4.80 22.51
C SER A 574 21.04 4.48 22.41
N ALA A 575 21.65 4.88 21.30
CA ALA A 575 23.10 4.88 21.12
C ALA A 575 23.59 6.29 20.82
N ARG A 576 24.81 6.59 21.26
CA ARG A 576 25.50 7.83 20.99
C ARG A 576 26.88 7.53 20.43
N HIS A 577 27.28 8.30 19.42
CA HIS A 577 28.63 8.28 18.86
C HIS A 577 29.13 9.71 18.71
N SER A 578 30.35 9.98 19.16
CA SER A 578 31.01 11.27 19.01
C SER A 578 32.38 11.12 18.38
N GLY A 579 32.85 12.16 17.71
CA GLY A 579 34.18 12.18 17.11
C GLY A 579 34.52 13.55 16.56
N SER A 580 35.55 13.62 15.71
CA SER A 580 35.98 14.84 15.05
C SER A 580 36.26 14.65 13.56
N PHE A 581 36.26 15.76 12.84
CA PHE A 581 36.71 15.84 11.45
C PHE A 581 37.34 17.22 11.21
N VAL A 582 38.10 17.37 10.13
CA VAL A 582 38.63 18.67 9.69
C VAL A 582 37.88 19.10 8.45
N ARG A 583 37.28 20.28 8.45
CA ARG A 583 36.62 20.83 7.26
C ARG A 583 36.76 22.32 7.20
#